data_AF-A0A376YJC5-F1
#
_entry.id   AF-A0A376YJC5-F1
#
_cell.length_a   1.000
_cell.length_b   1.000
_cell.length_c   1.000
_cell.angle_alpha   90.00
_cell.angle_beta   90.00
_cell.angle_gamma   90.00
#
_symmetry.space_group_name_H-M   'P 1'
#
loop_
_entity.id
_entity.type
_entity.pdbx_description
1 polymer ?
#
loop_
_entity_poly.entity_id
_entity_poly.type
_entity_poly.pdbx_seq_one_letter_code
_entity_poly.pdbx_strand_id
1 'polypeptide(L)'
;MLAAAGVLGIVGMFWLALKRYGMNVSGDEAFYTFLYLTRDTFSPWENLALLLQNYDNIDFQGLAPIVRDFYVFIPSWLWPGRPSMVLNSANYFTWEVLNNHSGLAISPTLIGSLVVMGGALFIPLGAIVVGLIIKWFDWLYELGNREPNRYKAAILHSFCFGAIFNMIVLAREGLDSFVSRVVFFIVVFGACLMIAKLLYWLFESAGLIHKRTKSSLRTQVEG
;
A
#
# COMPACT_ATOMS: atom_id res chain seq x y z
N MET A 1 16.21 -21.10 -11.16
CA MET A 1 16.23 -20.66 -9.75
C MET A 1 15.09 -19.70 -9.41
N LEU A 2 14.91 -18.59 -10.15
CA LEU A 2 13.80 -17.64 -9.89
C LEU A 2 12.40 -18.26 -10.03
N ALA A 3 12.15 -19.08 -11.06
CA ALA A 3 10.87 -19.76 -11.22
C ALA A 3 10.55 -20.71 -10.06
N ALA A 4 11.54 -21.49 -9.60
CA ALA A 4 11.38 -22.39 -8.46
C ALA A 4 11.14 -21.63 -7.15
N ALA A 5 11.85 -20.52 -6.92
CA ALA A 5 11.61 -19.65 -5.78
C ALA A 5 10.20 -19.02 -5.81
N GLY A 6 9.72 -18.64 -6.99
CA GLY A 6 8.36 -18.15 -7.19
C GLY A 6 7.30 -19.20 -6.85
N VAL A 7 7.46 -20.43 -7.36
CA VAL A 7 6.55 -21.55 -7.06
C VAL A 7 6.53 -21.87 -5.56
N LEU A 8 7.70 -21.95 -4.92
CA LEU A 8 7.81 -22.16 -3.47
C LEU A 8 7.16 -21.03 -2.67
N GLY A 9 7.30 -19.78 -3.13
CA GLY A 9 6.64 -18.62 -2.52
C GLY A 9 5.12 -18.72 -2.59
N ILE A 10 4.57 -19.10 -3.74
CA ILE A 10 3.11 -19.27 -3.93
C ILE A 10 2.58 -20.37 -3.00
N VAL A 11 3.22 -21.54 -2.99
CA VAL A 11 2.82 -22.67 -2.14
C VAL A 11 2.94 -22.31 -0.65
N GLY A 12 4.02 -21.64 -0.26
CA GLY A 12 4.23 -21.18 1.11
C GLY A 12 3.17 -20.17 1.57
N MET A 13 2.84 -19.19 0.74
CA MET A 13 1.78 -18.21 1.03
C MET A 13 0.42 -18.87 1.17
N PHE A 14 0.10 -19.84 0.31
CA PHE A 14 -1.16 -20.58 0.40
C PHE A 14 -1.25 -21.39 1.70
N TRP A 15 -0.18 -22.10 2.08
CA TRP A 15 -0.15 -22.85 3.33
C TRP A 15 -0.30 -21.95 4.56
N LEU A 16 0.35 -20.79 4.56
CA LEU A 16 0.18 -19.78 5.62
C LEU A 16 -1.26 -19.24 5.66
N ALA A 17 -1.91 -19.05 4.52
CA ALA A 17 -3.31 -18.64 4.47
C ALA A 17 -4.23 -19.69 5.09
N LEU A 18 -4.08 -20.98 4.73
CA LEU A 18 -4.86 -22.07 5.33
C LEU A 18 -4.69 -22.12 6.85
N LYS A 19 -3.45 -22.00 7.33
CA LYS A 19 -3.14 -21.99 8.76
C LYS A 19 -3.69 -20.75 9.48
N ARG A 20 -3.60 -19.57 8.85
CA ARG A 20 -4.10 -18.31 9.41
C ARG A 20 -5.61 -18.31 9.54
N TYR A 21 -6.31 -18.93 8.59
CA TYR A 21 -7.77 -18.96 8.54
C TYR A 21 -8.39 -20.22 9.17
N GLY A 22 -7.56 -21.15 9.68
CA GLY A 22 -8.04 -22.37 10.32
C GLY A 22 -8.81 -23.31 9.37
N MET A 23 -8.56 -23.20 8.06
CA MET A 23 -9.28 -23.99 7.05
C MET A 23 -8.65 -25.38 6.92
N ASN A 24 -9.37 -26.41 7.37
CA ASN A 24 -9.01 -27.82 7.15
C ASN A 24 -9.57 -28.28 5.81
N VAL A 25 -8.88 -27.97 4.72
CA VAL A 25 -9.25 -28.42 3.37
C VAL A 25 -8.29 -29.51 2.89
N SER A 26 -8.83 -30.58 2.32
CA SER A 26 -8.07 -31.75 1.81
C SER A 26 -8.57 -32.17 0.43
N GLY A 27 -7.66 -32.58 -0.45
CA GLY A 27 -8.01 -33.07 -1.80
C GLY A 27 -8.47 -31.94 -2.73
N ASP A 28 -9.52 -32.20 -3.51
CA ASP A 28 -10.04 -31.27 -4.54
C ASP A 28 -10.48 -29.93 -3.96
N GLU A 29 -10.99 -29.90 -2.74
CA GLU A 29 -11.38 -28.66 -2.04
C GLU A 29 -10.20 -27.73 -1.78
N ALA A 30 -9.00 -28.27 -1.54
CA ALA A 30 -7.80 -27.46 -1.36
C ALA A 30 -7.39 -26.79 -2.68
N PHE A 31 -7.57 -27.49 -3.81
CA PHE A 31 -7.31 -26.92 -5.13
C PHE A 31 -8.33 -25.84 -5.50
N TYR A 32 -9.61 -26.05 -5.24
CA TYR A 32 -10.64 -25.02 -5.42
C TYR A 32 -10.41 -23.81 -4.51
N THR A 33 -10.06 -24.03 -3.25
CA THR A 33 -9.72 -22.95 -2.30
C THR A 33 -8.48 -22.18 -2.74
N PHE A 34 -7.46 -22.87 -3.27
CA PHE A 34 -6.29 -22.23 -3.87
C PHE A 34 -6.67 -21.34 -5.05
N LEU A 35 -7.46 -21.85 -5.99
CA LEU A 35 -7.92 -21.08 -7.15
C LEU A 35 -8.79 -19.88 -6.73
N TYR A 36 -9.69 -20.09 -5.77
CA TYR A 36 -10.57 -19.05 -5.23
C TYR A 36 -9.78 -17.92 -4.57
N LEU A 37 -8.88 -18.23 -3.62
CA LEU A 37 -8.04 -17.24 -2.95
C LEU A 37 -7.08 -16.53 -3.92
N THR A 38 -6.57 -17.25 -4.91
CA THR A 38 -5.69 -16.68 -5.94
C THR A 38 -6.48 -15.69 -6.80
N ARG A 39 -7.67 -16.06 -7.25
CA ARG A 39 -8.58 -15.20 -8.01
C ARG A 39 -8.96 -13.95 -7.21
N ASP A 40 -9.34 -14.10 -5.94
CA ASP A 40 -9.71 -12.96 -5.08
C ASP A 40 -8.51 -12.04 -4.79
N THR A 41 -7.29 -12.55 -4.88
CA THR A 41 -6.08 -11.75 -4.75
C THR A 41 -5.82 -10.88 -5.99
N PHE A 42 -6.10 -11.39 -7.18
CA PHE A 42 -5.82 -10.70 -8.44
C PHE A 42 -7.00 -9.89 -9.01
N SER A 43 -8.24 -10.29 -8.75
CA SER A 43 -9.45 -9.65 -9.29
C SER A 43 -10.62 -9.75 -8.31
N PRO A 44 -10.75 -8.83 -7.34
CA PRO A 44 -11.79 -8.87 -6.32
C PRO A 44 -13.13 -8.30 -6.83
N TRP A 45 -13.55 -8.71 -8.03
CA TRP A 45 -14.82 -8.27 -8.63
C TRP A 45 -16.05 -8.86 -7.95
N GLU A 46 -15.93 -10.06 -7.39
CA GLU A 46 -17.00 -10.72 -6.64
C GLU A 46 -17.38 -9.91 -5.40
N ASN A 47 -16.39 -9.36 -4.69
CA ASN A 47 -16.63 -8.51 -3.52
C ASN A 47 -17.39 -7.23 -3.88
N LEU A 48 -17.05 -6.60 -5.00
CA LEU A 48 -17.80 -5.44 -5.49
C LEU A 48 -19.23 -5.82 -5.87
N ALA A 49 -19.43 -6.96 -6.53
CA ALA A 49 -20.76 -7.44 -6.90
C ALA A 49 -21.62 -7.73 -5.66
N LEU A 50 -21.05 -8.40 -4.65
CA LEU A 50 -21.73 -8.69 -3.38
C LEU A 50 -22.07 -7.40 -2.61
N LEU A 51 -21.20 -6.39 -2.67
CA LEU A 51 -21.47 -5.07 -2.09
C LEU A 51 -22.64 -4.37 -2.78
N LEU A 52 -22.68 -4.40 -4.12
CA LEU A 52 -23.78 -3.81 -4.89
C LEU A 52 -25.10 -4.58 -4.73
N GLN A 53 -25.04 -5.89 -4.51
CA GLN A 53 -26.24 -6.69 -4.21
C GLN A 53 -26.82 -6.35 -2.84
N ASN A 54 -25.98 -5.98 -1.88
CA ASN A 54 -26.38 -5.57 -0.53
C ASN A 54 -26.41 -4.05 -0.37
N TYR A 55 -26.60 -3.31 -1.48
CA TYR A 55 -26.52 -1.85 -1.48
C TYR A 55 -27.50 -1.19 -0.51
N ASP A 56 -28.69 -1.77 -0.36
CA ASP A 56 -29.75 -1.26 0.52
C ASP A 56 -29.40 -1.39 2.02
N ASN A 57 -28.41 -2.22 2.37
CA ASN A 57 -27.93 -2.43 3.73
C ASN A 57 -26.71 -1.57 4.08
N ILE A 58 -26.28 -0.67 3.17
CA ILE A 58 -25.08 0.15 3.37
C ILE A 58 -25.45 1.46 4.07
N ASP A 59 -24.98 1.62 5.29
CA ASP A 59 -24.90 2.91 5.97
C ASP A 59 -23.65 3.66 5.55
N PHE A 60 -23.83 4.76 4.82
CA PHE A 60 -22.73 5.56 4.30
C PHE A 60 -21.84 6.12 5.43
N GLN A 61 -20.59 5.69 5.45
CA GLN A 61 -19.64 6.02 6.52
C GLN A 61 -18.92 7.36 6.31
N GLY A 62 -19.13 8.04 5.17
CA GLY A 62 -18.42 9.27 4.84
C GLY A 62 -16.90 9.06 4.78
N LEU A 63 -16.13 10.03 5.27
CA LEU A 63 -14.67 9.94 5.36
C LEU A 63 -14.17 9.24 6.64
N ALA A 64 -15.08 8.76 7.50
CA ALA A 64 -14.73 8.11 8.75
C ALA A 64 -13.81 6.88 8.59
N PRO A 65 -13.96 6.02 7.55
CA PRO A 65 -13.07 4.87 7.37
C PRO A 65 -11.60 5.27 7.19
N ILE A 66 -11.33 6.38 6.49
CA ILE A 66 -9.96 6.91 6.29
C ILE A 66 -9.33 7.28 7.63
N VAL A 67 -10.07 8.02 8.47
CA VAL A 67 -9.60 8.43 9.80
C VAL A 67 -9.39 7.23 10.72
N ARG A 68 -10.34 6.29 10.71
CA ARG A 68 -10.28 5.08 11.52
C ARG A 68 -9.07 4.22 11.14
N ASP A 69 -8.71 4.13 9.87
CA ASP A 69 -7.56 3.33 9.44
C ASP A 69 -6.23 3.82 10.03
N PHE A 70 -6.10 5.12 10.37
CA PHE A 70 -4.93 5.64 11.10
C PHE A 70 -4.78 5.06 12.52
N TYR A 71 -5.85 4.55 13.13
CA TYR A 71 -5.81 4.00 14.49
C TYR A 71 -4.93 2.75 14.56
N VAL A 72 -4.74 2.06 13.44
CA VAL A 72 -3.85 0.89 13.33
C VAL A 72 -2.42 1.25 13.71
N PHE A 73 -1.96 2.47 13.39
CA PHE A 73 -0.61 2.94 13.67
C PHE A 73 -0.40 3.45 15.09
N ILE A 74 -1.48 3.73 15.84
CA ILE A 74 -1.41 4.21 17.23
C ILE A 74 -1.27 2.99 18.14
N PRO A 75 -0.10 2.74 18.75
CA PRO A 75 0.09 1.51 19.50
C PRO A 75 -0.65 1.56 20.86
N SER A 76 -1.08 0.39 21.37
CA SER A 76 -2.02 0.29 22.51
C SER A 76 -1.54 0.92 23.82
N TRP A 77 -0.24 1.11 24.00
CA TRP A 77 0.33 1.82 25.17
C TRP A 77 0.10 3.33 25.11
N LEU A 78 0.05 3.91 23.91
CA LEU A 78 -0.23 5.34 23.71
C LEU A 78 -1.73 5.64 23.80
N TRP A 79 -2.58 4.67 23.43
CA TRP A 79 -4.04 4.79 23.56
C TRP A 79 -4.66 3.48 24.11
N PRO A 80 -4.72 3.32 25.45
CA PRO A 80 -5.23 2.12 26.09
C PRO A 80 -6.71 1.82 25.82
N GLY A 81 -7.51 2.87 25.61
CA GLY A 81 -8.94 2.78 25.30
C GLY A 81 -9.26 2.72 23.80
N ARG A 82 -8.27 2.45 22.92
CA ARG A 82 -8.52 2.36 21.49
C ARG A 82 -9.49 1.20 21.19
N PRO A 83 -10.43 1.36 20.25
CA PRO A 83 -11.23 0.24 19.77
C PRO A 83 -10.32 -0.90 19.34
N SER A 84 -10.54 -2.10 19.88
CA SER A 84 -9.76 -3.29 19.51
C SER A 84 -9.95 -3.66 18.04
N MET A 85 -11.09 -3.26 17.47
CA MET A 85 -11.45 -3.48 16.08
C MET A 85 -11.70 -2.15 15.38
N VAL A 86 -10.88 -1.87 14.37
CA VAL A 86 -10.96 -0.65 13.56
C VAL A 86 -11.94 -0.89 12.41
N LEU A 87 -13.08 -0.20 12.40
CA LEU A 87 -14.04 -0.21 11.29
C LEU A 87 -13.50 0.60 10.11
N ASN A 88 -12.56 0.03 9.37
CA ASN A 88 -12.20 0.47 8.02
C ASN A 88 -13.20 -0.09 7.00
N SER A 89 -13.09 0.31 5.74
CA SER A 89 -14.05 -0.09 4.70
C SER A 89 -14.10 -1.61 4.51
N ALA A 90 -12.96 -2.31 4.69
CA ALA A 90 -12.87 -3.76 4.64
C ALA A 90 -13.61 -4.45 5.79
N ASN A 91 -13.37 -4.03 7.03
CA ASN A 91 -14.04 -4.62 8.20
C ASN A 91 -15.53 -4.27 8.23
N TYR A 92 -15.91 -3.07 7.81
CA TYR A 92 -17.31 -2.68 7.65
C TYR A 92 -18.00 -3.58 6.61
N PHE A 93 -17.41 -3.75 5.43
CA PHE A 93 -17.97 -4.63 4.40
C PHE A 93 -18.10 -6.09 4.90
N THR A 94 -17.08 -6.59 5.59
CA THR A 94 -17.07 -7.98 6.07
C THR A 94 -18.11 -8.21 7.16
N TRP A 95 -18.28 -7.29 8.10
CA TRP A 95 -19.10 -7.53 9.29
C TRP A 95 -20.52 -7.00 9.18
N GLU A 96 -20.69 -5.80 8.64
CA GLU A 96 -22.00 -5.13 8.60
C GLU A 96 -22.77 -5.52 7.34
N VAL A 97 -22.06 -5.66 6.21
CA VAL A 97 -22.71 -5.98 4.93
C VAL A 97 -22.79 -7.48 4.68
N LEU A 98 -21.69 -8.22 4.89
CA LEU A 98 -21.61 -9.67 4.67
C LEU A 98 -22.02 -10.50 5.90
N ASN A 99 -22.23 -9.86 7.06
CA ASN A 99 -22.50 -10.54 8.34
C ASN A 99 -21.49 -11.65 8.67
N ASN A 100 -20.23 -11.47 8.27
CA ASN A 100 -19.18 -12.48 8.37
C ASN A 100 -18.16 -12.11 9.46
N HIS A 101 -18.35 -12.60 10.67
CA HIS A 101 -17.43 -12.36 11.79
C HIS A 101 -16.27 -13.35 11.88
N SER A 102 -16.05 -14.17 10.85
CA SER A 102 -14.76 -14.87 10.75
C SER A 102 -13.66 -13.80 10.68
N GLY A 103 -12.51 -14.00 11.32
CA GLY A 103 -11.42 -13.02 11.38
C GLY A 103 -10.74 -12.72 10.03
N LEU A 104 -11.44 -12.97 8.93
CA LEU A 104 -11.05 -12.82 7.54
C LEU A 104 -11.65 -11.52 7.00
N ALA A 105 -10.85 -10.45 7.00
CA ALA A 105 -11.25 -9.18 6.43
C ALA A 105 -11.28 -9.28 4.90
N ILE A 106 -12.47 -9.13 4.32
CA ILE A 106 -12.71 -9.10 2.89
C ILE A 106 -12.71 -7.63 2.44
N SER A 107 -11.82 -7.30 1.51
CA SER A 107 -11.74 -5.94 0.98
C SER A 107 -12.84 -5.69 -0.06
N PRO A 108 -13.56 -4.55 0.02
CA PRO A 108 -14.52 -4.11 -0.98
C PRO A 108 -13.85 -3.55 -2.26
N THR A 109 -12.52 -3.52 -2.34
CA THR A 109 -11.72 -2.90 -3.43
C THR A 109 -11.73 -1.38 -3.42
N LEU A 110 -10.95 -0.76 -4.32
CA LEU A 110 -10.99 0.69 -4.56
C LEU A 110 -12.43 1.19 -4.78
N ILE A 111 -13.15 0.56 -5.70
CA ILE A 111 -14.48 1.02 -6.10
C ILE A 111 -15.47 0.82 -4.93
N GLY A 112 -15.45 -0.34 -4.28
CA GLY A 112 -16.34 -0.58 -3.17
C GLY A 112 -16.03 0.29 -1.95
N SER A 113 -14.76 0.64 -1.70
CA SER A 113 -14.40 1.62 -0.66
C SER A 113 -15.04 2.98 -0.94
N LEU A 114 -15.07 3.45 -2.19
CA LEU A 114 -15.75 4.69 -2.57
C LEU A 114 -17.27 4.60 -2.39
N VAL A 115 -17.85 3.44 -2.71
CA VAL A 115 -19.29 3.19 -2.52
C VAL A 115 -19.68 3.20 -1.04
N VAL A 116 -18.88 2.59 -0.16
CA VAL A 116 -19.13 2.61 1.30
C VAL A 116 -19.02 4.03 1.87
N MET A 117 -18.12 4.86 1.32
CA MET A 117 -17.91 6.23 1.80
C MET A 117 -19.07 7.17 1.41
N GLY A 118 -19.62 7.08 0.19
CA GLY A 118 -20.64 8.04 -0.25
C GLY A 118 -21.51 7.59 -1.42
N GLY A 119 -21.64 6.28 -1.62
CA GLY A 119 -22.51 5.68 -2.62
C GLY A 119 -22.01 5.83 -4.06
N ALA A 120 -22.91 5.59 -5.02
CA ALA A 120 -22.56 5.58 -6.44
C ALA A 120 -22.03 6.93 -6.95
N LEU A 121 -22.46 8.05 -6.35
CA LEU A 121 -21.99 9.39 -6.71
C LEU A 121 -20.52 9.65 -6.35
N PHE A 122 -19.99 8.92 -5.36
CA PHE A 122 -18.59 9.02 -4.99
C PHE A 122 -17.66 8.25 -5.94
N ILE A 123 -18.18 7.39 -6.80
CA ILE A 123 -17.39 6.68 -7.81
C ILE A 123 -16.72 7.66 -8.80
N PRO A 124 -17.43 8.55 -9.52
CA PRO A 124 -16.80 9.47 -10.45
C PRO A 124 -15.87 10.47 -9.74
N LEU A 125 -16.25 10.96 -8.57
CA LEU A 125 -15.41 11.87 -7.76
C LEU A 125 -14.12 11.17 -7.32
N GLY A 126 -14.24 9.97 -6.76
CA GLY A 126 -13.11 9.16 -6.35
C GLY A 126 -12.21 8.76 -7.51
N ALA A 127 -12.78 8.44 -8.69
CA ALA A 127 -12.01 8.15 -9.90
C ALA A 127 -11.15 9.34 -10.34
N ILE A 128 -11.68 10.57 -10.28
CA ILE A 128 -10.89 11.79 -10.56
C ILE A 128 -9.76 11.94 -9.54
N VAL A 129 -10.06 11.81 -8.25
CA VAL A 129 -9.06 11.94 -7.17
C VAL A 129 -7.95 10.88 -7.33
N VAL A 130 -8.32 9.62 -7.54
CA VAL A 130 -7.38 8.51 -7.76
C VAL A 130 -6.56 8.75 -9.02
N GLY A 131 -7.18 9.19 -10.12
CA GLY A 131 -6.48 9.54 -11.35
C GLY A 131 -5.44 10.65 -11.14
N LEU A 132 -5.77 11.66 -10.34
CA LEU A 132 -4.83 12.72 -9.97
C LEU A 132 -3.68 12.21 -9.09
N ILE A 133 -3.96 11.28 -8.17
CA ILE A 133 -2.93 10.63 -7.34
C ILE A 133 -1.97 9.82 -8.21
N ILE A 134 -2.47 8.98 -9.12
CA ILE A 134 -1.64 8.19 -10.03
C ILE A 134 -0.79 9.13 -10.91
N LYS A 135 -1.42 10.15 -11.50
CA LYS A 135 -0.72 11.17 -12.29
C LYS A 135 0.38 11.87 -11.48
N TRP A 136 0.15 12.12 -10.20
CA TRP A 136 1.16 12.74 -9.33
C TRP A 136 2.38 11.83 -9.14
N PHE A 137 2.18 10.52 -8.96
CA PHE A 137 3.30 9.56 -8.90
C PHE A 137 4.05 9.44 -10.23
N ASP A 138 3.34 9.42 -11.35
CA ASP A 138 3.97 9.40 -12.69
C ASP A 138 4.81 10.65 -12.92
N TRP A 139 4.26 11.82 -12.57
CA TRP A 139 4.99 13.08 -12.65
C TRP A 139 6.24 13.08 -11.75
N LEU A 140 6.14 12.53 -10.55
CA LEU A 140 7.27 12.40 -9.63
C LEU A 140 8.36 11.47 -10.18
N TYR A 141 7.96 10.39 -10.84
CA TYR A 141 8.88 9.48 -11.52
C TYR A 141 9.56 10.14 -12.72
N GLU A 142 8.82 10.88 -13.55
CA GLU A 142 9.40 11.67 -14.65
C GLU A 142 10.41 12.70 -14.16
N LEU A 143 10.13 13.35 -13.03
CA LEU A 143 11.05 14.30 -12.41
C LEU A 143 12.36 13.60 -12.00
N GLY A 144 12.29 12.36 -11.52
CA GLY A 144 13.47 11.51 -11.25
C GLY A 144 14.31 11.23 -12.49
N ASN A 145 13.66 10.97 -13.62
CA ASN A 145 14.35 10.71 -14.90
C ASN A 145 15.01 11.97 -15.49
N ARG A 146 14.47 13.16 -15.22
CA ARG A 146 15.00 14.44 -15.75
C ARG A 146 16.07 15.08 -14.86
N GLU A 147 16.26 14.59 -13.64
CA GLU A 147 17.23 15.16 -12.69
C GLU A 147 18.68 14.83 -13.07
N PRO A 148 19.54 15.84 -13.34
CA PRO A 148 20.94 15.61 -13.72
C PRO A 148 21.80 15.14 -12.54
N ASN A 149 21.34 15.34 -11.29
CA ASN A 149 22.08 14.92 -10.10
C ASN A 149 21.73 13.47 -9.72
N ARG A 150 22.70 12.56 -9.92
CA ARG A 150 22.57 11.12 -9.63
C ARG A 150 22.08 10.81 -8.21
N TYR A 151 22.47 11.60 -7.20
CA TYR A 151 22.05 11.36 -5.82
C TYR A 151 20.58 11.73 -5.59
N LYS A 152 20.13 12.85 -6.16
CA LYS A 152 18.72 13.26 -6.09
C LYS A 152 17.83 12.30 -6.89
N ALA A 153 18.27 11.91 -8.08
CA ALA A 153 17.58 10.92 -8.90
C ALA A 153 17.43 9.57 -8.17
N ALA A 154 18.48 9.08 -7.51
CA ALA A 154 18.43 7.84 -6.74
C ALA A 154 17.42 7.89 -5.58
N ILE A 155 17.36 9.00 -4.85
CA ILE A 155 16.37 9.21 -3.79
C ILE A 155 14.95 9.16 -4.37
N LEU A 156 14.74 9.85 -5.50
CA LEU A 156 13.42 9.94 -6.11
C LEU A 156 12.96 8.59 -6.68
N HIS A 157 13.85 7.83 -7.33
CA HIS A 157 13.55 6.47 -7.76
C HIS A 157 13.30 5.52 -6.60
N SER A 158 14.04 5.64 -5.49
CA SER A 158 13.80 4.85 -4.29
C SER A 158 12.42 5.14 -3.68
N PHE A 159 12.01 6.41 -3.65
CA PHE A 159 10.67 6.79 -3.22
C PHE A 159 9.60 6.18 -4.13
N CYS A 160 9.74 6.34 -5.46
CA CYS A 160 8.80 5.81 -6.44
C CYS A 160 8.71 4.28 -6.38
N PHE A 161 9.82 3.58 -6.14
CA PHE A 161 9.82 2.13 -5.96
C PHE A 161 8.99 1.70 -4.75
N GLY A 162 9.11 2.40 -3.61
CA GLY A 162 8.25 2.16 -2.44
C GLY A 162 6.78 2.51 -2.69
N ALA A 163 6.52 3.55 -3.49
CA ALA A 163 5.17 3.96 -3.86
C ALA A 163 4.42 2.91 -4.69
N ILE A 164 5.11 2.13 -5.54
CA ILE A 164 4.48 1.05 -6.33
C ILE A 164 3.76 0.03 -5.44
N PHE A 165 4.36 -0.35 -4.31
CA PHE A 165 3.72 -1.29 -3.38
C PHE A 165 2.47 -0.69 -2.74
N ASN A 166 2.48 0.61 -2.44
CA ASN A 166 1.28 1.31 -1.97
C ASN A 166 0.21 1.39 -3.06
N MET A 167 0.58 1.53 -4.32
CA MET A 167 -0.38 1.53 -5.43
C MET A 167 -1.15 0.21 -5.55
N ILE A 168 -0.49 -0.93 -5.28
CA ILE A 168 -1.17 -2.24 -5.24
C ILE A 168 -2.25 -2.26 -4.15
N VAL A 169 -1.96 -1.67 -3.00
CA VAL A 169 -2.92 -1.53 -1.89
C VAL A 169 -4.12 -0.69 -2.30
N LEU A 170 -3.88 0.41 -3.03
CA LEU A 170 -4.96 1.27 -3.53
C LEU A 170 -5.98 0.49 -4.35
N ALA A 171 -5.49 -0.33 -5.28
CA ALA A 171 -6.38 -1.13 -6.14
C ALA A 171 -7.09 -2.25 -5.37
N ARG A 172 -6.35 -2.96 -4.50
CA ARG A 172 -6.84 -4.20 -3.86
C ARG A 172 -7.64 -3.94 -2.58
N GLU A 173 -7.15 -3.08 -1.71
CA GLU A 173 -7.66 -2.89 -0.35
C GLU A 173 -8.63 -1.71 -0.25
N GLY A 174 -8.38 -0.63 -0.99
CA GLY A 174 -9.24 0.56 -0.96
C GLY A 174 -8.48 1.87 -0.77
N LEU A 175 -9.21 2.98 -0.91
CA LEU A 175 -8.65 4.34 -0.79
C LEU A 175 -8.23 4.67 0.64
N ASP A 176 -8.98 4.23 1.65
CA ASP A 176 -8.69 4.44 3.07
C ASP A 176 -7.36 3.80 3.48
N SER A 177 -7.20 2.51 3.18
CA SER A 177 -5.98 1.74 3.46
C SER A 177 -4.76 2.28 2.71
N PHE A 178 -4.97 2.85 1.52
CA PHE A 178 -3.92 3.51 0.76
C PHE A 178 -3.47 4.82 1.41
N VAL A 179 -4.40 5.71 1.77
CA VAL A 179 -4.08 7.03 2.32
C VAL A 179 -3.26 6.88 3.59
N SER A 180 -3.67 5.99 4.48
CA SER A 180 -2.97 5.77 5.76
C SER A 180 -1.54 5.26 5.55
N ARG A 181 -1.34 4.28 4.65
CA ARG A 181 -0.03 3.70 4.34
C ARG A 181 0.89 4.66 3.60
N VAL A 182 0.37 5.44 2.65
CA VAL A 182 1.17 6.45 1.93
C VAL A 182 1.62 7.56 2.87
N VAL A 183 0.73 8.06 3.73
CA VAL A 183 1.11 9.08 4.72
C VAL A 183 2.19 8.53 5.65
N PHE A 184 2.01 7.32 6.18
CA PHE A 184 3.02 6.68 7.03
C PHE A 184 4.35 6.47 6.28
N PHE A 185 4.30 6.00 5.04
CA PHE A 185 5.47 5.82 4.19
C PHE A 185 6.21 7.15 3.96
N ILE A 186 5.51 8.23 3.63
CA ILE A 186 6.09 9.57 3.44
C ILE A 186 6.75 10.06 4.72
N VAL A 187 6.12 9.88 5.88
CA VAL A 187 6.68 10.28 7.18
C VAL A 187 7.97 9.53 7.48
N VAL A 188 7.96 8.20 7.36
CA VAL A 188 9.14 7.36 7.62
C VAL A 188 10.25 7.66 6.61
N PHE A 189 9.91 7.77 5.32
CA PHE A 189 10.88 8.10 4.28
C PHE A 189 11.51 9.49 4.52
N GLY A 190 10.69 10.48 4.88
CA GLY A 190 11.15 11.82 5.23
C GLY A 190 12.06 11.81 6.46
N ALA A 191 11.72 11.05 7.50
CA ALA A 191 12.57 10.88 8.68
C ALA A 191 13.92 10.25 8.32
N CYS A 192 13.94 9.21 7.48
CA CYS A 192 15.17 8.59 6.98
C CYS A 192 16.04 9.59 6.19
N LEU A 193 15.43 10.42 5.35
CA LEU A 193 16.15 11.48 4.63
C LEU A 193 16.73 12.54 5.57
N MET A 194 15.98 12.93 6.59
CA MET A 194 16.45 13.86 7.61
C MET A 194 17.64 13.28 8.38
N ILE A 195 17.56 12.02 8.81
CA ILE A 195 18.68 11.33 9.47
C ILE A 195 19.89 11.24 8.55
N ALA A 196 19.71 10.88 7.28
CA ALA A 196 20.80 10.83 6.31
C ALA A 196 21.49 12.20 6.14
N LYS A 197 20.70 13.28 6.13
CA LYS A 197 21.23 14.66 6.05
C LYS A 197 21.97 15.07 7.33
N LEU A 198 21.45 14.69 8.51
CA LEU A 198 22.12 14.93 9.79
C LEU A 198 23.44 14.17 9.90
N LEU A 199 23.46 12.91 9.47
CA LEU A 199 24.69 12.09 9.41
C LEU A 199 25.71 12.69 8.44
N TYR A 200 25.27 13.14 7.26
CA TYR A 200 26.14 13.85 6.32
C TYR A 200 26.77 15.09 6.98
N TRP A 201 25.98 15.89 7.67
CA TRP A 201 26.47 17.10 8.34
C TRP A 201 27.43 16.79 9.51
N LEU A 202 27.17 15.71 10.26
CA LEU A 202 28.06 15.21 11.30
C LEU A 202 29.41 14.78 10.71
N PHE A 203 29.40 14.02 9.62
CA PHE A 203 30.63 13.56 8.95
C PHE A 203 31.39 14.70 8.27
N GLU A 204 30.69 15.73 7.77
CA GLU A 204 31.32 16.96 7.28
C GLU A 204 32.03 17.71 8.42
N SER A 205 31.35 17.87 9.56
CA SER A 205 31.90 18.52 10.76
C SER A 205 33.08 17.75 11.36
N ALA A 206 33.08 16.42 11.23
CA ALA A 206 34.19 15.55 11.65
C ALA A 206 35.34 15.49 10.64
N GLY A 207 35.25 16.18 9.49
CA GLY A 207 36.30 16.23 8.47
C GLY A 207 36.50 14.93 7.67
N LEU A 208 35.58 13.97 7.75
CA LEU A 208 35.71 12.65 7.11
C LEU A 208 35.27 12.63 5.63
N ILE A 209 34.65 13.71 5.14
CA ILE A 209 34.16 13.81 3.77
C ILE A 209 35.25 14.41 2.88
N HIS A 210 35.99 13.56 2.19
CA HIS A 210 36.85 13.98 1.08
C HIS A 210 35.97 14.40 -0.10
N LYS A 211 35.89 15.72 -0.38
CA LYS A 211 35.34 16.19 -1.66
C LYS A 211 36.14 15.54 -2.78
N ARG A 212 35.49 14.69 -3.58
CA ARG A 212 36.09 14.09 -4.76
C ARG A 212 36.35 15.21 -5.77
N THR A 213 37.52 15.85 -5.66
CA THR A 213 37.98 16.86 -6.61
C THR A 213 37.96 16.23 -8.00
N LYS A 214 37.28 16.87 -8.94
CA LYS A 214 37.33 16.54 -10.38
C LYS A 214 38.80 16.61 -10.83
N SER A 215 39.52 15.50 -10.77
CA SER A 215 40.94 15.40 -11.12
C SER A 215 41.16 14.46 -12.32
N SER A 216 40.36 14.57 -13.40
CA SER A 216 40.59 13.68 -14.56
C SER A 216 40.12 14.19 -15.93
N LEU A 217 39.91 15.50 -16.15
CA LEU A 217 39.47 15.99 -17.48
C LEU A 217 40.22 17.21 -18.01
N ARG A 218 41.45 17.48 -17.52
CA ARG A 218 42.30 18.55 -18.08
C ARG A 218 43.66 18.10 -18.63
N THR A 219 43.96 16.81 -18.63
CA THR A 219 45.26 16.27 -19.06
C THR A 219 45.21 15.52 -20.40
N GLN A 220 44.18 15.73 -21.22
CA GLN A 220 44.07 15.10 -22.55
C GLN A 220 43.96 16.11 -23.71
N VAL A 221 44.31 17.39 -23.48
CA VAL A 221 44.37 18.42 -24.54
C VAL A 221 45.81 18.81 -24.91
N GLU A 222 46.82 18.28 -24.21
CA GLU A 222 48.23 18.52 -24.57
C GLU A 222 48.99 17.19 -24.51
N GLY A 223 49.15 16.56 -25.68
CA GLY A 223 49.91 15.35 -25.92
C GLY A 223 49.97 15.06 -27.41
#